data_AF-A0A7J2VWN8-F1
#
_entry.id   AF-A0A7J2VWN8-F1
#
_cell.length_a   1.000
_cell.length_b   1.000
_cell.length_c   1.000
_cell.angle_alpha   90.00
_cell.angle_beta   90.00
_cell.angle_gamma   90.00
#
_symmetry.space_group_name_H-M   'P 1'
#
loop_
_entity.id
_entity.type
_entity.pdbx_description
1 polymer ?
#
loop_
_entity_poly.entity_id
_entity_poly.type
_entity_poly.pdbx_seq_one_letter_code
_entity_poly.pdbx_strand_id
1 'polypeptide(L)'
;MKEKEFLEYNKLNILANLIEIEDHLRNLQKYYNPSEGDASCIIKHGAMIYGELGEAISHSTIVNPKEVDIYKKLRNEIVDFIKKVERREDPNVLLKRIREIRSEFSKVYLPSNEYNCKACNYSERILENIKNINIDNQKSIMAISKTLAPIGAPIAGALGMDSSEFAKATAPQLTALLVGIPIDMFTTKIGARIIKGLVGLGLIGGSKLAGDADTKFDMVAMGTNLIVQALDPRYEELEVLRAEAEKLGRALASLDLMEVVKSIFKVPEFLAPPTPVAPAPVVEVTAVPVAPAVRFA
;
A
#
# COMPACT_ATOMS: atom_id res chain seq x y z
N MET A 1 14.30 14.09 -33.78
CA MET A 1 13.41 13.04 -33.24
C MET A 1 12.17 13.02 -34.11
N LYS A 2 11.67 11.86 -34.52
CA LYS A 2 10.47 11.75 -35.37
C LYS A 2 9.21 12.03 -34.54
N GLU A 3 8.16 12.60 -35.13
CA GLU A 3 6.87 12.90 -34.47
C GLU A 3 6.35 11.75 -33.57
N LYS A 4 6.51 10.51 -34.03
CA LYS A 4 6.14 9.31 -33.27
C LYS A 4 6.96 9.12 -31.99
N GLU A 5 8.25 9.39 -32.03
CA GLU A 5 9.15 9.25 -30.86
C GLU A 5 8.82 10.30 -29.80
N PHE A 6 8.50 11.54 -30.21
CA PHE A 6 8.02 12.56 -29.30
C PHE A 6 6.70 12.15 -28.64
N LEU A 7 5.72 11.68 -29.42
CA LEU A 7 4.45 11.23 -28.86
C LEU A 7 4.63 10.12 -27.81
N GLU A 8 5.51 9.14 -28.05
CA GLU A 8 5.81 8.08 -27.07
C GLU A 8 6.54 8.61 -25.83
N TYR A 9 7.43 9.59 -26.01
CA TYR A 9 8.07 10.31 -24.90
C TYR A 9 7.04 11.06 -24.04
N ASN A 10 6.13 11.82 -24.65
CA ASN A 10 5.08 12.53 -23.93
C ASN A 10 4.18 11.55 -23.17
N LYS A 11 3.82 10.42 -23.81
CA LYS A 11 2.99 9.40 -23.18
C LYS A 11 3.63 8.81 -21.92
N LEU A 12 4.93 8.50 -21.97
CA LEU A 12 5.69 8.01 -20.83
C LEU A 12 5.72 9.04 -19.69
N ASN A 13 5.99 10.30 -20.00
CA ASN A 13 6.01 11.38 -19.01
C ASN A 13 4.64 11.59 -18.35
N ILE A 14 3.55 11.52 -19.12
CA ILE A 14 2.19 11.60 -18.59
C ILE A 14 1.96 10.47 -17.57
N LEU A 15 2.27 9.22 -17.94
CA LEU A 15 2.10 8.08 -17.04
C LEU A 15 2.94 8.22 -15.76
N ALA A 16 4.21 8.59 -15.89
CA ALA A 16 5.11 8.76 -14.77
C ALA A 16 4.56 9.78 -13.77
N ASN A 17 4.16 10.96 -14.24
CA ASN A 17 3.61 12.00 -13.37
C ASN A 17 2.25 11.61 -12.75
N LEU A 18 1.41 10.83 -13.45
CA LEU A 18 0.17 10.30 -12.87
C LEU A 18 0.46 9.35 -11.69
N ILE A 19 1.51 8.53 -11.78
CA ILE A 19 1.93 7.63 -10.71
C ILE A 19 2.50 8.41 -9.52
N GLU A 20 3.33 9.43 -9.76
CA GLU A 20 3.86 10.30 -8.71
C GLU A 20 2.73 11.01 -7.95
N ILE A 21 1.70 11.51 -8.64
CA ILE A 21 0.53 12.10 -7.98
C ILE A 21 -0.17 11.08 -7.08
N GLU A 22 -0.34 9.83 -7.52
CA GLU A 22 -0.92 8.77 -6.69
C GLU A 22 -0.10 8.49 -5.43
N ASP A 23 1.23 8.54 -5.51
CA ASP A 23 2.10 8.33 -4.35
C ASP A 23 1.98 9.48 -3.35
N HIS A 24 2.08 10.73 -3.82
CA HIS A 24 1.87 11.91 -2.98
C HIS A 24 0.50 11.94 -2.30
N LEU A 25 -0.57 11.54 -3.02
CA LEU A 25 -1.93 11.49 -2.45
C LEU A 25 -2.08 10.48 -1.32
N ARG A 26 -1.27 9.41 -1.27
CA ARG A 26 -1.29 8.45 -0.14
C ARG A 26 -0.74 9.04 1.15
N ASN A 27 0.13 10.03 1.02
CA ASN A 27 0.78 10.71 2.15
C ASN A 27 0.12 12.05 2.49
N LEU A 28 -0.76 12.56 1.61
CA LEU A 28 -1.43 13.83 1.77
C LEU A 28 -2.38 13.82 2.98
N GLN A 29 -2.10 14.70 3.95
CA GLN A 29 -2.94 14.86 5.14
C GLN A 29 -4.31 15.44 4.78
N LYS A 30 -5.34 15.14 5.59
CA LYS A 30 -6.71 15.64 5.37
C LYS A 30 -6.81 17.18 5.32
N TYR A 31 -6.04 17.87 6.15
CA TYR A 31 -6.01 19.34 6.22
C TYR A 31 -4.67 19.85 5.69
N TYR A 32 -4.53 19.86 4.37
CA TYR A 32 -3.29 20.27 3.72
C TYR A 32 -3.32 21.73 3.25
N ASN A 33 -2.13 22.32 3.07
CA ASN A 33 -1.95 23.60 2.40
C ASN A 33 -1.53 23.34 0.93
N PRO A 34 -2.31 23.77 -0.08
CA PRO A 34 -1.96 23.59 -1.50
C PRO A 34 -0.59 24.13 -1.90
N SER A 35 -0.05 25.12 -1.16
CA SER A 35 1.24 25.74 -1.46
C SER A 35 2.44 25.03 -0.82
N GLU A 36 2.24 23.93 -0.08
CA GLU A 36 3.29 23.27 0.68
C GLU A 36 3.24 21.74 0.54
N GLY A 37 4.36 21.09 0.84
CA GLY A 37 4.47 19.62 0.95
C GLY A 37 3.95 18.85 -0.26
N ASP A 38 3.31 17.72 -0.01
CA ASP A 38 2.75 16.82 -1.02
C ASP A 38 1.74 17.52 -1.94
N ALA A 39 0.94 18.46 -1.42
CA ALA A 39 -0.06 19.17 -2.23
C ALA A 39 0.59 20.02 -3.33
N SER A 40 1.67 20.73 -3.00
CA SER A 40 2.43 21.52 -3.97
C SER A 40 3.08 20.64 -5.04
N CYS A 41 3.58 19.46 -4.65
CA CYS A 41 4.12 18.47 -5.58
C CYS A 41 3.03 17.92 -6.51
N ILE A 42 1.85 17.59 -5.98
CA ILE A 42 0.69 17.14 -6.79
C ILE A 42 0.33 18.17 -7.86
N ILE A 43 0.26 19.46 -7.49
CA ILE A 43 -0.04 20.55 -8.43
C ILE A 43 1.07 20.66 -9.49
N LYS A 44 2.34 20.60 -9.09
CA LYS A 44 3.50 20.60 -10.00
C LYS A 44 3.42 19.47 -11.03
N HIS A 45 3.17 18.24 -10.58
CA HIS A 45 3.03 17.08 -11.47
C HIS A 45 1.80 17.22 -12.39
N GLY A 46 0.68 17.74 -11.88
CA GLY A 46 -0.50 18.06 -12.70
C GLY A 46 -0.18 19.07 -13.81
N ALA A 47 0.58 20.13 -13.50
CA ALA A 47 1.01 21.12 -14.48
C ALA A 47 1.95 20.53 -15.55
N MET A 48 2.84 19.62 -15.16
CA MET A 48 3.69 18.87 -16.10
C MET A 48 2.84 18.02 -17.04
N ILE A 49 1.89 17.24 -16.50
CA ILE A 49 0.95 16.44 -17.32
C ILE A 49 0.17 17.33 -18.30
N TYR A 50 -0.28 18.51 -17.86
CA TYR A 50 -0.99 19.46 -18.71
C TYR A 50 -0.16 19.93 -19.91
N GLY A 51 1.14 20.18 -19.70
CA GLY A 51 2.09 20.53 -20.75
C GLY A 51 2.29 19.37 -21.73
N GLU A 52 2.59 18.19 -21.20
CA GLU A 52 2.81 16.98 -21.99
C GLU A 52 1.58 16.57 -22.82
N LEU A 53 0.37 16.75 -22.28
CA LEU A 53 -0.87 16.54 -23.03
C LEU A 53 -1.04 17.55 -24.16
N GLY A 54 -0.53 18.78 -24.00
CA GLY A 54 -0.50 19.79 -25.07
C GLY A 54 0.37 19.35 -26.25
N GLU A 55 1.58 18.87 -25.95
CA GLU A 55 2.49 18.33 -26.96
C GLU A 55 1.95 17.04 -27.60
N ALA A 56 1.39 16.13 -26.79
CA ALA A 56 0.76 14.91 -27.29
C ALA A 56 -0.41 15.21 -28.24
N ILE A 57 -1.22 16.25 -27.98
CA ILE A 57 -2.26 16.72 -28.91
C ILE A 57 -1.62 17.13 -30.25
N SER A 58 -0.56 17.94 -30.23
CA SER A 58 0.13 18.39 -31.45
C SER A 58 0.64 17.20 -32.27
N HIS A 59 1.45 16.33 -31.67
CA HIS A 59 2.05 15.18 -32.36
C HIS A 59 1.01 14.15 -32.80
N SER A 60 -0.06 13.93 -32.02
CA SER A 60 -1.12 12.99 -32.40
C SER A 60 -1.92 13.44 -33.62
N THR A 61 -2.03 14.74 -33.92
CA THR A 61 -2.67 15.17 -35.19
C THR A 61 -1.99 14.63 -36.44
N ILE A 62 -0.69 14.30 -36.34
CA ILE A 62 0.11 13.75 -37.44
C ILE A 62 0.19 12.23 -37.33
N VAL A 63 0.49 11.71 -36.14
CA VAL A 63 0.81 10.29 -35.93
C VAL A 63 -0.44 9.43 -35.77
N ASN A 64 -1.42 9.87 -34.98
CA ASN A 64 -2.65 9.13 -34.72
C ASN A 64 -3.82 10.09 -34.37
N PRO A 65 -4.50 10.66 -35.37
CA PRO A 65 -5.52 11.71 -35.16
C PRO A 65 -6.68 11.29 -34.27
N LYS A 66 -6.93 9.97 -34.12
CA LYS A 66 -8.01 9.43 -33.29
C LYS A 66 -7.78 9.64 -31.79
N GLU A 67 -6.54 9.85 -31.35
CA GLU A 67 -6.20 10.06 -29.94
C GLU A 67 -6.37 11.52 -29.48
N VAL A 68 -6.45 12.47 -30.44
CA VAL A 68 -6.48 13.93 -30.16
C VAL A 68 -7.59 14.31 -29.18
N ASP A 69 -8.81 13.80 -29.39
CA ASP A 69 -9.94 14.17 -28.55
C ASP A 69 -9.84 13.55 -27.15
N ILE A 70 -9.19 12.39 -27.03
CA ILE A 70 -8.90 11.77 -25.73
C ILE A 70 -7.91 12.63 -24.95
N TYR A 71 -6.82 13.09 -25.58
CA TYR A 71 -5.85 13.97 -24.92
C TYR A 71 -6.47 15.32 -24.52
N LYS A 72 -7.33 15.91 -25.36
CA LYS A 72 -8.07 17.13 -25.00
C LYS A 72 -8.96 16.92 -23.77
N LYS A 73 -9.68 15.80 -23.73
CA LYS A 73 -10.51 15.44 -22.57
C LYS A 73 -9.65 15.32 -21.31
N LEU A 74 -8.60 14.48 -21.35
CA LEU A 74 -7.69 14.27 -20.23
C LEU A 74 -7.06 15.58 -19.75
N ARG A 75 -6.69 16.47 -20.67
CA ARG A 75 -6.11 17.78 -20.34
C ARG A 75 -7.07 18.64 -19.54
N ASN A 76 -8.34 18.65 -19.90
CA ASN A 76 -9.37 19.35 -19.13
C ASN A 76 -9.61 18.70 -17.76
N GLU A 77 -9.58 17.37 -17.69
CA GLU A 77 -9.72 16.64 -16.42
C GLU A 77 -8.57 16.92 -15.46
N ILE A 78 -7.34 17.04 -15.95
CA ILE A 78 -6.17 17.42 -15.16
C ILE A 78 -6.30 18.85 -14.62
N VAL A 79 -6.79 19.80 -15.44
CA VAL A 79 -7.05 21.17 -14.98
C VAL A 79 -8.11 21.20 -13.88
N ASP A 80 -9.20 20.44 -14.03
CA ASP A 80 -10.23 20.30 -13.00
C ASP A 80 -9.66 19.67 -11.73
N PHE A 81 -8.86 18.60 -11.88
CA PHE A 81 -8.18 17.94 -10.76
C PHE A 81 -7.27 18.90 -9.98
N ILE A 82 -6.43 19.70 -10.66
CA ILE A 82 -5.58 20.70 -9.99
C ILE A 82 -6.43 21.70 -9.18
N LYS A 83 -7.52 22.21 -9.76
CA LYS A 83 -8.43 23.14 -9.06
C LYS A 83 -9.06 22.50 -7.82
N LYS A 84 -9.32 21.19 -7.84
CA LYS A 84 -9.85 20.45 -6.69
C LYS A 84 -8.82 20.31 -5.57
N VAL A 85 -7.55 20.07 -5.93
CA VAL A 85 -6.44 20.09 -4.98
C VAL A 85 -6.30 21.49 -4.34
N GLU A 86 -6.35 22.55 -5.15
CA GLU A 86 -6.31 23.94 -4.65
C GLU A 86 -7.47 24.27 -3.69
N ARG A 87 -8.66 23.69 -3.95
CA ARG A 87 -9.85 23.82 -3.09
C ARG A 87 -9.83 22.92 -1.87
N ARG A 88 -8.75 22.16 -1.66
CA ARG A 88 -8.58 21.25 -0.51
C ARG A 88 -9.62 20.15 -0.44
N GLU A 89 -9.96 19.57 -1.59
CA GLU A 89 -10.86 18.41 -1.63
C GLU A 89 -10.24 17.21 -0.90
N ASP A 90 -11.09 16.30 -0.41
CA ASP A 90 -10.67 15.15 0.39
C ASP A 90 -9.65 14.27 -0.36
N PRO A 91 -8.51 13.90 0.25
CA PRO A 91 -7.46 13.12 -0.41
C PRO A 91 -7.95 11.79 -1.01
N ASN A 92 -8.93 11.12 -0.41
CA ASN A 92 -9.44 9.85 -0.96
C ASN A 92 -10.27 10.08 -2.23
N VAL A 93 -11.01 11.20 -2.29
CA VAL A 93 -11.76 11.61 -3.48
C VAL A 93 -10.79 11.96 -4.60
N LEU A 94 -9.73 12.71 -4.29
CA LEU A 94 -8.66 13.03 -5.22
C LEU A 94 -7.92 11.78 -5.73
N LEU A 95 -7.59 10.83 -4.84
CA LEU A 95 -6.93 9.57 -5.19
C LEU A 95 -7.80 8.71 -6.11
N LYS A 96 -9.10 8.65 -5.85
CA LYS A 96 -10.03 7.98 -6.75
C LYS A 96 -10.03 8.66 -8.12
N ARG A 97 -10.11 9.99 -8.15
CA ARG A 97 -10.17 10.75 -9.40
C ARG A 97 -8.92 10.59 -10.25
N ILE A 98 -7.71 10.65 -9.67
CA ILE A 98 -6.48 10.50 -10.44
C ILE A 98 -6.34 9.07 -11.01
N ARG A 99 -6.83 8.05 -10.30
CA ARG A 99 -6.86 6.66 -10.79
C ARG A 99 -7.80 6.49 -11.98
N GLU A 100 -8.94 7.18 -11.98
CA GLU A 100 -9.85 7.22 -13.13
C GLU A 100 -9.17 7.85 -14.36
N ILE A 101 -8.51 9.01 -14.17
CA ILE A 101 -7.74 9.69 -15.22
C ILE A 101 -6.63 8.77 -15.77
N ARG A 102 -5.88 8.11 -14.88
CA ARG A 102 -4.83 7.16 -15.29
C ARG A 102 -5.39 5.96 -16.04
N SER A 103 -6.49 5.37 -15.59
CA SER A 103 -7.12 4.26 -16.30
C SER A 103 -7.59 4.68 -17.70
N GLU A 104 -8.13 5.89 -17.85
CA GLU A 104 -8.51 6.39 -19.17
C GLU A 104 -7.29 6.62 -20.07
N PHE A 105 -6.20 7.17 -19.53
CA PHE A 105 -4.95 7.36 -20.26
C PHE A 105 -4.29 6.02 -20.67
N SER A 106 -4.30 5.01 -19.78
CA SER A 106 -3.75 3.68 -20.05
C SER A 106 -4.36 3.01 -21.27
N LYS A 107 -5.65 3.26 -21.57
CA LYS A 107 -6.31 2.74 -22.77
C LYS A 107 -5.69 3.26 -24.06
N VAL A 108 -5.07 4.43 -24.02
CA VAL A 108 -4.40 5.06 -25.16
C VAL A 108 -2.92 4.66 -25.23
N TYR A 109 -2.23 4.69 -24.09
CA TYR A 109 -0.79 4.40 -24.07
C TYR A 109 -0.50 2.90 -24.16
N LEU A 110 -1.27 2.09 -23.43
CA LEU A 110 -1.07 0.66 -23.27
C LEU A 110 -2.36 -0.14 -23.55
N PRO A 111 -3.00 0.04 -24.72
CA PRO A 111 -4.25 -0.65 -25.06
C PRO A 111 -4.14 -2.17 -24.94
N SER A 112 -2.94 -2.72 -25.12
CA SER A 112 -2.65 -4.16 -25.01
C SER A 112 -2.30 -4.63 -23.60
N ASN A 113 -1.93 -3.78 -22.64
CA ASN A 113 -1.42 -4.26 -21.33
C ASN A 113 -2.45 -4.30 -20.21
N GLU A 114 -3.55 -3.53 -20.27
CA GLU A 114 -4.65 -3.73 -19.29
C GLU A 114 -5.31 -5.10 -19.49
N TYR A 115 -5.45 -5.57 -20.74
CA TYR A 115 -6.07 -6.87 -21.06
C TYR A 115 -5.09 -8.05 -21.15
N ASN A 116 -3.78 -7.84 -21.30
CA ASN A 116 -2.78 -8.93 -21.42
C ASN A 116 -1.78 -8.99 -20.28
N CYS A 117 -1.79 -8.06 -19.31
CA CYS A 117 -0.96 -8.24 -18.12
C CYS A 117 -1.50 -9.45 -17.34
N LYS A 118 -0.78 -10.57 -17.40
CA LYS A 118 -1.13 -11.79 -16.66
C LYS A 118 -1.35 -11.51 -15.18
N ALA A 119 -0.56 -10.63 -14.57
CA ALA A 119 -0.71 -10.25 -13.17
C ALA A 119 -2.00 -9.43 -12.90
N CYS A 120 -2.38 -8.51 -13.80
CA CYS A 120 -3.62 -7.73 -13.67
C CYS A 120 -4.87 -8.59 -13.94
N ASN A 121 -4.86 -9.44 -14.98
CA ASN A 121 -5.91 -10.44 -15.23
C ASN A 121 -6.03 -11.44 -14.08
N TYR A 122 -4.91 -11.80 -13.45
CA TYR A 122 -4.90 -12.65 -12.28
C TYR A 122 -5.49 -11.93 -11.07
N SER A 123 -5.19 -10.64 -10.87
CA SER A 123 -5.80 -9.84 -9.79
C SER A 123 -7.30 -9.60 -9.98
N GLU A 124 -7.79 -9.38 -11.20
CA GLU A 124 -9.23 -9.27 -11.47
C GLU A 124 -9.94 -10.62 -11.36
N ARG A 125 -9.38 -11.71 -11.91
CA ARG A 125 -9.92 -13.07 -11.65
C ARG A 125 -9.87 -13.43 -10.18
N ILE A 126 -8.83 -13.02 -9.44
CA ILE A 126 -8.77 -13.21 -7.99
C ILE A 126 -9.84 -12.38 -7.31
N LEU A 127 -10.07 -11.11 -7.68
CA LEU A 127 -11.10 -10.27 -7.09
C LEU A 127 -12.52 -10.77 -7.42
N GLU A 128 -12.77 -11.25 -8.64
CA GLU A 128 -14.01 -11.94 -9.02
C GLU A 128 -14.17 -13.27 -8.27
N ASN A 129 -13.11 -14.09 -8.21
CA ASN A 129 -13.11 -15.32 -7.43
C ASN A 129 -13.34 -15.01 -5.94
N ILE A 130 -12.80 -13.92 -5.38
CA ILE A 130 -12.99 -13.49 -3.99
C ILE A 130 -14.43 -13.03 -3.75
N LYS A 131 -15.02 -12.27 -4.68
CA LYS A 131 -16.46 -11.94 -4.63
C LYS A 131 -17.33 -13.20 -4.68
N ASN A 132 -16.89 -14.21 -5.42
CA ASN A 132 -17.57 -15.51 -5.54
C ASN A 132 -17.19 -16.51 -4.43
N ILE A 133 -16.15 -16.25 -3.63
CA ILE A 133 -15.69 -17.07 -2.49
C ILE A 133 -16.61 -16.92 -1.27
N ASN A 134 -17.65 -16.09 -1.33
CA ASN A 134 -18.60 -15.88 -0.24
C ASN A 134 -19.51 -17.10 0.08
N ILE A 135 -19.24 -18.30 -0.46
CA ILE A 135 -20.00 -19.52 -0.16
C ILE A 135 -19.12 -20.74 0.25
N ASP A 136 -17.80 -20.76 -0.01
CA ASP A 136 -16.94 -21.96 0.21
C ASP A 136 -15.80 -21.79 1.25
N ASN A 137 -15.87 -20.73 2.06
CA ASN A 137 -14.75 -20.19 2.87
C ASN A 137 -14.08 -21.12 3.90
N GLN A 138 -14.63 -22.30 4.20
CA GLN A 138 -14.02 -23.20 5.20
C GLN A 138 -12.90 -24.08 4.62
N LYS A 139 -13.00 -24.53 3.37
CA LYS A 139 -12.04 -25.48 2.79
C LYS A 139 -10.71 -24.83 2.39
N SER A 140 -10.75 -23.62 1.82
CA SER A 140 -9.54 -22.90 1.39
C SER A 140 -8.72 -22.39 2.57
N ILE A 141 -9.37 -21.89 3.63
CA ILE A 141 -8.70 -21.53 4.89
C ILE A 141 -8.06 -22.76 5.54
N MET A 142 -8.73 -23.92 5.50
CA MET A 142 -8.16 -25.18 6.01
C MET A 142 -6.98 -25.70 5.15
N ALA A 143 -6.97 -25.45 3.85
CA ALA A 143 -5.86 -25.83 2.97
C ALA A 143 -4.62 -24.97 3.27
N ILE A 144 -4.79 -23.66 3.38
CA ILE A 144 -3.73 -22.72 3.75
C ILE A 144 -3.23 -23.01 5.17
N SER A 145 -4.12 -23.26 6.14
CA SER A 145 -3.71 -23.60 7.50
C SER A 145 -2.93 -24.91 7.57
N LYS A 146 -3.30 -25.92 6.78
CA LYS A 146 -2.55 -27.20 6.70
C LYS A 146 -1.17 -27.03 6.09
N THR A 147 -1.02 -26.17 5.08
CA THR A 147 0.30 -25.88 4.46
C THR A 147 1.18 -25.02 5.37
N LEU A 148 0.58 -24.13 6.17
CA LEU A 148 1.31 -23.26 7.10
C LEU A 148 1.64 -23.92 8.44
N ALA A 149 0.86 -24.92 8.88
CA ALA A 149 1.08 -25.57 10.17
C ALA A 149 2.51 -26.14 10.36
N PRO A 150 3.16 -26.80 9.37
CA PRO A 150 4.54 -27.26 9.51
C PRO A 150 5.56 -26.11 9.58
N ILE A 151 5.29 -25.00 8.89
CA ILE A 151 6.16 -23.82 8.84
C ILE A 151 6.02 -22.98 10.12
N GLY A 152 4.80 -22.89 10.64
CA GLY A 152 4.45 -22.21 11.87
C GLY A 152 4.75 -23.03 13.12
N ALA A 153 4.95 -24.35 13.03
CA ALA A 153 5.16 -25.21 14.21
C ALA A 153 6.31 -24.77 15.14
N PRO A 154 7.49 -24.33 14.64
CA PRO A 154 8.54 -23.80 15.51
C PRO A 154 8.13 -22.50 16.22
N ILE A 155 7.38 -21.64 15.52
CA ILE A 155 6.91 -20.35 16.04
C ILE A 155 5.77 -20.58 17.04
N ALA A 156 4.83 -21.47 16.72
CA ALA A 156 3.73 -21.89 17.58
C ALA A 156 4.27 -22.53 18.87
N GLY A 157 5.26 -23.43 18.75
CA GLY A 157 5.95 -24.03 19.89
C GLY A 157 6.64 -22.99 20.77
N ALA A 158 7.30 -21.99 20.16
CA ALA A 158 7.90 -20.88 20.89
C ALA A 158 6.85 -19.99 21.59
N LEU A 159 5.65 -19.86 21.02
CA LEU A 159 4.53 -19.09 21.59
C LEU A 159 3.65 -19.92 22.56
N GLY A 160 3.98 -21.19 22.82
CA GLY A 160 3.17 -22.09 23.63
C GLY A 160 1.80 -22.40 23.02
N MET A 161 1.66 -22.23 21.70
CA MET A 161 0.44 -22.48 20.95
C MET A 161 0.53 -23.79 20.17
N ASP A 162 -0.61 -24.44 19.94
CA ASP A 162 -0.65 -25.52 18.97
C ASP A 162 -0.42 -24.98 17.54
N SER A 163 0.33 -25.75 16.75
CA SER A 163 0.64 -25.39 15.36
C SER A 163 -0.62 -25.17 14.49
N SER A 164 -1.71 -25.87 14.79
CA SER A 164 -2.99 -25.68 14.10
C SER A 164 -3.75 -24.44 14.60
N GLU A 165 -3.63 -24.08 15.88
CA GLU A 165 -4.18 -22.85 16.43
C GLU A 165 -3.46 -21.62 15.89
N PHE A 166 -2.13 -21.66 15.85
CA PHE A 166 -1.32 -20.62 15.22
C PHE A 166 -1.68 -20.45 13.75
N ALA A 167 -1.80 -21.57 13.00
CA ALA A 167 -2.18 -21.52 11.59
C ALA A 167 -3.60 -20.98 11.37
N LYS A 168 -4.57 -21.32 12.23
CA LYS A 168 -5.94 -20.75 12.17
C LYS A 168 -5.96 -19.26 12.51
N ALA A 169 -5.12 -18.83 13.47
CA ALA A 169 -5.05 -17.45 13.92
C ALA A 169 -4.32 -16.53 12.91
N THR A 170 -3.44 -17.10 12.07
CA THR A 170 -2.61 -16.36 11.10
C THR A 170 -3.06 -16.53 9.64
N ALA A 171 -3.78 -17.61 9.30
CA ALA A 171 -4.25 -17.87 7.94
C ALA A 171 -5.15 -16.75 7.37
N PRO A 172 -6.07 -16.12 8.13
CA PRO A 172 -6.85 -14.99 7.61
C PRO A 172 -5.98 -13.77 7.24
N GLN A 173 -4.97 -13.44 8.05
CA GLN A 173 -4.05 -12.33 7.76
C GLN A 173 -3.09 -12.69 6.62
N LEU A 174 -2.65 -13.95 6.51
CA LEU A 174 -1.85 -14.45 5.38
C LEU A 174 -2.64 -14.52 4.08
N THR A 175 -3.93 -14.83 4.16
CA THR A 175 -4.85 -14.75 3.02
C THR A 175 -5.02 -13.29 2.60
N ALA A 176 -5.18 -12.36 3.56
CA ALA A 176 -5.21 -10.92 3.26
C ALA A 176 -3.87 -10.40 2.67
N LEU A 177 -2.75 -11.01 3.07
CA LEU A 177 -1.40 -10.81 2.52
C LEU A 177 -1.31 -11.17 1.03
N LEU A 178 -1.94 -12.29 0.64
CA LEU A 178 -2.01 -12.76 -0.75
C LEU A 178 -2.98 -11.90 -1.59
N VAL A 179 -3.91 -11.19 -0.95
CA VAL A 179 -4.97 -10.39 -1.58
C VAL A 179 -4.58 -8.90 -1.71
N GLY A 180 -3.31 -8.54 -1.46
CA GLY A 180 -2.79 -7.22 -1.82
C GLY A 180 -2.75 -6.19 -0.68
N ILE A 181 -2.81 -6.62 0.58
CA ILE A 181 -2.46 -5.74 1.69
C ILE A 181 -0.93 -5.61 1.77
N PRO A 182 -0.34 -4.39 1.80
CA PRO A 182 1.10 -4.23 1.97
C PRO A 182 1.50 -4.77 3.34
N ILE A 183 2.28 -5.85 3.38
CA ILE A 183 2.87 -6.44 4.59
C ILE A 183 3.48 -5.35 5.46
N ASP A 184 4.14 -4.41 4.80
CA ASP A 184 4.85 -3.28 5.38
C ASP A 184 3.95 -2.32 6.20
N MET A 185 2.62 -2.39 6.07
CA MET A 185 1.67 -1.64 6.92
C MET A 185 1.61 -2.19 8.35
N PHE A 186 1.74 -3.50 8.51
CA PHE A 186 1.54 -4.18 9.80
C PHE A 186 2.85 -4.72 10.39
N THR A 187 3.94 -4.64 9.65
CA THR A 187 5.25 -5.15 10.06
C THR A 187 6.29 -4.05 10.08
N THR A 188 7.33 -4.25 10.89
CA THR A 188 8.58 -3.51 10.76
C THR A 188 9.24 -3.83 9.41
N LYS A 189 10.31 -3.12 9.01
CA LYS A 189 10.99 -3.42 7.75
C LYS A 189 11.62 -4.81 7.79
N ILE A 190 12.22 -5.18 8.92
CA ILE A 190 12.79 -6.51 9.13
C ILE A 190 11.69 -7.58 9.17
N GLY A 191 10.57 -7.29 9.82
CA GLY A 191 9.44 -8.21 9.90
C GLY A 191 8.83 -8.48 8.53
N ALA A 192 8.71 -7.45 7.70
CA ALA A 192 8.25 -7.60 6.31
C ALA A 192 9.15 -8.56 5.53
N ARG A 193 10.47 -8.41 5.65
CA ARG A 193 11.44 -9.27 4.96
C ARG A 193 11.39 -10.71 5.45
N ILE A 194 11.31 -10.91 6.77
CA ILE A 194 11.17 -12.26 7.36
C ILE A 194 9.90 -12.93 6.83
N ILE A 195 8.76 -12.23 6.86
CA ILE A 195 7.49 -12.77 6.39
C ILE A 195 7.53 -13.05 4.88
N LYS A 196 8.04 -12.13 4.06
CA LYS A 196 8.23 -12.35 2.61
C LYS A 196 9.10 -13.58 2.35
N GLY A 197 10.20 -13.75 3.08
CA GLY A 197 11.06 -14.93 2.99
C GLY A 197 10.35 -16.23 3.35
N LEU A 198 9.62 -16.26 4.48
CA LEU A 198 8.86 -17.43 4.93
C LEU A 198 7.74 -17.80 3.96
N VAL A 199 6.97 -16.83 3.49
CA VAL A 199 5.91 -17.04 2.50
C VAL A 199 6.52 -17.52 1.18
N GLY A 200 7.63 -16.92 0.76
CA GLY A 200 8.32 -17.31 -0.47
C GLY A 200 8.81 -18.76 -0.44
N LEU A 201 9.46 -19.17 0.66
CA LEU A 201 9.84 -20.57 0.90
C LEU A 201 8.63 -21.50 0.96
N GLY A 202 7.54 -21.06 1.60
CA GLY A 202 6.29 -21.80 1.66
C GLY A 202 5.66 -22.05 0.29
N LEU A 203 5.66 -21.06 -0.60
CA LEU A 203 5.17 -21.20 -1.97
C LEU A 203 6.05 -22.15 -2.79
N ILE A 204 7.38 -22.02 -2.69
CA ILE A 204 8.31 -22.94 -3.38
C ILE A 204 8.13 -24.37 -2.88
N GLY A 205 8.06 -24.57 -1.56
CA GLY A 205 7.85 -25.89 -0.96
C GLY A 205 6.48 -26.49 -1.33
N GLY A 206 5.42 -25.66 -1.23
CA GLY A 206 4.04 -26.03 -1.55
C GLY A 206 3.81 -26.35 -3.03
N SER A 207 4.63 -25.82 -3.94
CA SER A 207 4.56 -26.16 -5.37
C SER A 207 4.65 -27.68 -5.61
N LYS A 208 5.39 -28.43 -4.78
CA LYS A 208 5.47 -29.90 -4.91
C LYS A 208 4.11 -30.60 -4.77
N LEU A 209 3.16 -29.97 -4.08
CA LEU A 209 1.82 -30.49 -3.82
C LEU A 209 0.79 -30.06 -4.87
N ALA A 210 1.13 -29.14 -5.78
CA ALA A 210 0.22 -28.71 -6.84
C ALA A 210 0.01 -29.82 -7.88
N GLY A 211 -1.22 -29.94 -8.38
CA GLY A 211 -1.62 -31.01 -9.30
C GLY A 211 -1.20 -30.81 -10.75
N ASP A 212 -1.06 -29.55 -11.18
CA ASP A 212 -0.75 -29.14 -12.55
C ASP A 212 0.58 -28.37 -12.64
N ALA A 213 1.21 -28.40 -13.82
CA ALA A 213 2.53 -27.80 -14.04
C ALA A 213 2.53 -26.26 -13.99
N ASP A 214 1.43 -25.63 -14.41
CA ASP A 214 1.31 -24.17 -14.46
C ASP A 214 1.26 -23.60 -13.04
N THR A 215 0.43 -24.16 -12.16
CA THR A 215 0.37 -23.78 -10.74
C THR A 215 1.71 -23.98 -10.03
N LYS A 216 2.45 -25.06 -10.36
CA LYS A 216 3.81 -25.25 -9.82
C LYS A 216 4.73 -24.11 -10.19
N PHE A 217 4.76 -23.77 -11.48
CA PHE A 217 5.61 -22.72 -12.01
C PHE A 217 5.26 -21.37 -11.39
N ASP A 218 3.97 -21.04 -11.30
CA ASP A 218 3.50 -19.79 -10.71
C ASP A 218 3.87 -19.68 -9.23
N MET A 219 3.67 -20.74 -8.44
CA MET A 219 4.07 -20.76 -7.04
C MET A 219 5.58 -20.59 -6.86
N VAL A 220 6.39 -21.24 -7.70
CA VAL A 220 7.85 -21.09 -7.67
C VAL A 220 8.25 -19.67 -8.05
N ALA A 221 7.65 -19.09 -9.10
CA ALA A 221 7.96 -17.74 -9.57
C ALA A 221 7.60 -16.67 -8.53
N MET A 222 6.38 -16.75 -7.96
CA MET A 222 5.95 -15.86 -6.89
C MET A 222 6.82 -16.02 -5.64
N GLY A 223 7.10 -17.26 -5.24
CA GLY A 223 7.93 -17.52 -4.06
C GLY A 223 9.37 -17.03 -4.22
N THR A 224 9.95 -17.20 -5.41
CA THR A 224 11.29 -16.68 -5.73
C THR A 224 11.32 -15.16 -5.68
N ASN A 225 10.33 -14.47 -6.25
CA ASN A 225 10.24 -13.00 -6.17
C ASN A 225 10.18 -12.51 -4.72
N LEU A 226 9.38 -13.15 -3.86
CA LEU A 226 9.30 -12.78 -2.44
C LEU A 226 10.63 -13.01 -1.70
N ILE A 227 11.37 -14.08 -2.02
CA ILE A 227 12.70 -14.32 -1.45
C ILE A 227 13.69 -13.25 -1.92
N VAL A 228 13.68 -12.88 -3.20
CA VAL A 228 14.54 -11.80 -3.73
C VAL A 228 14.25 -10.50 -3.00
N GLN A 229 12.98 -10.12 -2.86
CA GLN A 229 12.59 -8.92 -2.12
C GLN A 229 12.99 -8.96 -0.64
N ALA A 230 12.99 -10.16 -0.02
CA ALA A 230 13.46 -10.33 1.34
C ALA A 230 14.98 -10.14 1.46
N LEU A 231 15.74 -10.64 0.48
CA LEU A 231 17.21 -10.67 0.49
C LEU A 231 17.89 -9.45 -0.12
N ASP A 232 17.20 -8.66 -0.93
CA ASP A 232 17.76 -7.49 -1.63
C ASP A 232 17.28 -6.18 -0.99
N PRO A 233 17.99 -5.66 0.04
CA PRO A 233 17.68 -4.36 0.61
C PRO A 233 18.15 -3.22 -0.26
N ARG A 234 17.25 -2.24 -0.43
CA ARG A 234 17.63 -0.93 -0.95
C ARG A 234 18.69 -0.33 -0.02
N TYR A 235 19.67 0.36 -0.60
CA TYR A 235 20.81 0.89 0.15
C TYR A 235 20.37 1.81 1.30
N GLU A 236 19.33 2.60 1.08
CA GLU A 236 18.77 3.54 2.06
C GLU A 236 18.06 2.84 3.24
N GLU A 237 17.78 1.54 3.13
CA GLU A 237 17.13 0.76 4.19
C GLU A 237 18.13 0.06 5.12
N LEU A 238 19.40 -0.04 4.73
CA LEU A 238 20.39 -0.86 5.42
C LEU A 238 20.59 -0.45 6.89
N GLU A 239 20.63 0.85 7.19
CA GLU A 239 20.80 1.33 8.56
C GLU A 239 19.59 0.99 9.44
N VAL A 240 18.37 1.19 8.92
CA VAL A 240 17.14 0.85 9.64
C VAL A 240 17.05 -0.66 9.87
N LEU A 241 17.34 -1.46 8.83
CA LEU A 241 17.31 -2.92 8.91
C LEU A 241 18.34 -3.45 9.92
N ARG A 242 19.53 -2.84 9.98
CA ARG A 242 20.54 -3.18 10.97
C ARG A 242 20.04 -2.91 12.39
N ALA A 243 19.48 -1.72 12.64
CA ALA A 243 18.96 -1.37 13.96
C ALA A 243 17.80 -2.29 14.39
N GLU A 244 16.87 -2.58 13.47
CA GLU A 244 15.76 -3.50 13.72
C GLU A 244 16.24 -4.95 13.92
N ALA A 245 17.25 -5.41 13.17
CA ALA A 245 17.84 -6.74 13.34
C ALA A 245 18.59 -6.88 14.67
N GLU A 246 19.32 -5.86 15.11
CA GLU A 246 19.95 -5.82 16.43
C GLU A 246 18.90 -5.85 17.55
N LYS A 247 17.78 -5.12 17.37
CA LYS A 247 16.65 -5.17 18.30
C LYS A 247 16.05 -6.57 18.38
N LEU A 248 15.76 -7.19 17.24
CA LEU A 248 15.23 -8.54 17.15
C LEU A 248 16.19 -9.56 17.77
N GLY A 249 17.49 -9.45 17.50
CA GLY A 249 18.52 -10.32 18.07
C GLY A 249 18.59 -10.25 19.59
N ARG A 250 18.49 -9.03 20.17
CA ARG A 250 18.41 -8.85 21.63
C ARG A 250 17.14 -9.48 22.21
N ALA A 251 16.00 -9.29 21.56
CA ALA A 251 14.72 -9.87 22.02
C ALA A 251 14.74 -11.41 22.00
N LEU A 252 15.34 -12.00 20.97
CA LEU A 252 15.55 -13.45 20.88
C LEU A 252 16.51 -13.94 21.96
N ALA A 253 17.62 -13.23 22.21
CA ALA A 253 18.60 -13.61 23.22
C ALA A 253 18.03 -13.54 24.64
N SER A 254 17.11 -12.61 24.92
CA SER A 254 16.41 -12.52 26.20
C SER A 254 15.22 -13.46 26.33
N LEU A 255 14.89 -14.21 25.27
CA LEU A 255 13.68 -15.05 25.17
C LEU A 255 12.39 -14.26 25.47
N ASP A 256 12.39 -12.94 25.21
CA ASP A 256 11.21 -12.09 25.39
C ASP A 256 10.34 -12.17 24.13
N LEU A 257 9.41 -13.12 24.15
CA LEU A 257 8.49 -13.37 23.03
C LEU A 257 7.68 -12.12 22.64
N MET A 258 7.30 -11.29 23.61
CA MET A 258 6.53 -10.08 23.34
C MET A 258 7.39 -9.05 22.59
N GLU A 259 8.65 -8.92 22.97
CA GLU A 259 9.58 -8.01 22.30
C GLU A 259 10.01 -8.54 20.91
N VAL A 260 10.07 -9.86 20.72
CA VAL A 260 10.23 -10.49 19.40
C VAL A 260 9.05 -10.14 18.51
N VAL A 261 7.81 -10.30 19.00
CA VAL A 261 6.59 -9.95 18.26
C VAL A 261 6.60 -8.46 17.89
N LYS A 262 6.93 -7.56 18.82
CA LYS A 262 7.06 -6.10 18.55
C LYS A 262 8.18 -5.74 17.58
N SER A 263 9.19 -6.58 17.46
CA SER A 263 10.30 -6.36 16.52
C SER A 263 9.95 -6.80 15.10
N ILE A 264 8.93 -7.66 14.94
CA ILE A 264 8.43 -8.14 13.65
C ILE A 264 7.18 -7.34 13.23
N PHE A 265 6.28 -7.04 14.16
CA PHE A 265 5.00 -6.39 13.90
C PHE A 265 4.99 -4.96 14.43
N LYS A 266 4.41 -4.05 13.63
CA LYS A 266 4.01 -2.73 14.13
C LYS A 266 2.81 -2.97 15.04
N VAL A 267 3.02 -2.89 16.35
CA VAL A 267 1.90 -2.90 17.30
C VAL A 267 1.12 -1.61 17.05
N PRO A 268 -0.14 -1.69 16.59
CA PRO A 268 -0.93 -0.49 16.40
C PRO A 268 -1.08 0.25 17.72
N GLU A 269 -0.98 1.58 17.71
CA GLU A 269 -1.16 2.41 18.91
C GLU A 269 -2.47 2.12 19.64
N PHE A 270 -3.52 1.66 18.94
CA PHE A 270 -4.80 1.29 19.58
C PHE A 270 -4.74 0.01 20.44
N LEU A 271 -3.71 -0.82 20.29
CA LEU A 271 -3.47 -1.97 21.17
C LEU A 271 -2.47 -1.66 22.30
N ALA A 272 -1.82 -0.49 22.25
CA ALA A 272 -1.08 -0.02 23.42
C ALA A 272 -2.10 0.22 24.55
N PRO A 273 -1.83 -0.24 25.78
CA PRO A 273 -2.68 0.13 26.90
C PRO A 273 -2.82 1.66 26.92
N PRO A 274 -4.02 2.20 27.17
CA PRO A 274 -4.24 3.64 27.14
C PRO A 274 -3.17 4.28 28.00
N THR A 275 -2.42 5.21 27.41
CA THR A 275 -1.41 5.97 28.14
C THR A 275 -2.11 6.52 29.37
N PRO A 276 -1.60 6.30 30.61
CA PRO A 276 -2.24 6.84 31.78
C PRO A 276 -2.47 8.32 31.55
N VAL A 277 -3.73 8.72 31.44
CA VAL A 277 -4.09 10.12 31.24
C VAL A 277 -3.49 10.83 32.43
N ALA A 278 -2.53 11.73 32.17
CA ALA A 278 -1.97 12.56 33.23
C ALA A 278 -3.15 13.14 34.02
N PRO A 279 -3.14 13.07 35.36
CA PRO A 279 -4.24 13.59 36.15
C PRO A 279 -4.51 15.01 35.66
N ALA A 280 -5.79 15.31 35.40
CA ALA A 280 -6.19 16.63 34.94
C ALA A 280 -5.49 17.67 35.81
N PRO A 281 -4.87 18.72 35.23
CA PRO A 281 -4.21 19.75 36.01
C PRO A 281 -5.22 20.23 37.06
N VAL A 282 -4.82 20.22 38.32
CA VAL A 282 -5.65 20.74 39.41
C VAL A 282 -5.88 22.21 39.07
N VAL A 283 -7.06 22.52 38.53
CA VAL A 283 -7.46 23.89 38.27
C VAL A 283 -7.66 24.51 39.64
N GLU A 284 -6.71 25.33 40.06
CA GLU A 284 -6.82 26.12 41.27
C GLU A 284 -7.98 27.09 41.05
N VAL A 285 -9.14 26.76 41.62
CA VAL A 285 -10.34 27.60 41.53
C VAL A 285 -10.05 28.84 42.34
N THR A 286 -9.60 29.90 41.68
CA THR A 286 -9.46 31.21 42.29
C THR A 286 -10.84 31.67 42.71
N ALA A 287 -11.00 31.88 44.02
CA ALA A 287 -12.27 32.31 44.59
C ALA A 287 -12.72 33.61 43.90
N VAL A 288 -13.92 33.57 43.32
CA VAL A 288 -14.54 34.75 42.72
C VAL A 288 -14.74 35.79 43.83
N PRO A 289 -14.22 37.02 43.69
CA PRO A 289 -14.40 38.04 44.71
C PRO A 289 -15.89 38.34 44.87
N VAL A 290 -16.36 38.25 46.11
CA VAL A 290 -17.76 38.53 46.48
C VAL A 290 -18.08 39.97 46.12
N ALA A 291 -19.10 40.17 45.27
CA ALA A 291 -19.55 41.50 44.88
C ALA A 291 -19.98 42.32 46.13
N PRO A 292 -19.59 43.59 46.23
CA PRO A 292 -19.95 44.43 47.37
C PRO A 292 -21.47 44.62 47.44
N ALA A 293 -22.03 44.43 48.63
CA ALA A 293 -23.45 44.60 48.88
C ALA A 293 -23.89 46.04 48.59
N VAL A 294 -24.81 46.19 47.63
CA VAL A 294 -25.46 47.47 47.33
C VAL A 294 -26.32 47.88 48.52
N ARG A 295 -25.91 48.92 49.24
CA ARG A 295 -26.74 49.56 50.26
C ARG A 295 -27.66 50.56 49.56
N PHE A 296 -28.96 50.30 49.56
CA PHE A 296 -29.95 51.30 49.21
C PHE A 296 -30.15 52.24 50.40
N ALA A 297 -29.98 53.54 50.16
CA ALA A 297 -30.27 54.62 51.10
C ALA A 297 -31.68 55.17 50.84
#